data_AF-A0AAD5V3C6-F1
#
_entry.id   AF-A0AAD5V3C6-F1
#
_cell.length_a   1.000
_cell.length_b   1.000
_cell.length_c   1.000
_cell.angle_alpha   90.00
_cell.angle_beta   90.00
_cell.angle_gamma   90.00
#
_symmetry.space_group_name_H-M   'P 1'
#
loop_
_entity.id
_entity.type
_entity.pdbx_description
1 polymer ?
#
loop_
_entity_poly.entity_id
_entity_poly.type
_entity_poly.pdbx_seq_one_letter_code
_entity_poly.pdbx_strand_id
1 'polypeptide(L)'
;MSQFTDPSFDRETASDLSSVIYLSDSAPEGLTKSLSALTGASQVGFIASSTPFTTGRPFTLFHNTNIYSSGAVGVCIASPVTGHVRVNFPRLQSITESLTVSSSEGNLVHALDESNPSRLLLNAIEKFNSARAEGCLPLDKGDDFYLGVSCGPTSSKDCIHQVYHIISGDPSRGSIALEGEDSPAPGTRVKVRDPFQSYPSPNPNTPISPSIATLHRSTD
;
A
#
# COMPACT_ATOMS: atom_id res chain seq x y z
N MET A 1 13.07 32.81 -2.75
CA MET A 1 13.95 31.91 -3.52
C MET A 1 15.24 31.72 -2.74
N SER A 2 15.25 30.83 -1.75
CA SER A 2 16.48 30.41 -1.09
C SER A 2 16.91 29.11 -1.74
N GLN A 3 18.06 29.14 -2.42
CA GLN A 3 18.71 27.94 -2.94
C GLN A 3 19.02 27.02 -1.75
N PHE A 4 18.45 25.81 -1.79
CA PHE A 4 18.87 24.73 -0.92
C PHE A 4 20.23 24.27 -1.45
N THR A 5 21.31 24.73 -0.81
CA THR A 5 22.66 24.25 -1.09
C THR A 5 22.76 22.82 -0.57
N ASP A 6 22.84 21.90 -1.51
CA ASP A 6 22.99 20.46 -1.36
C ASP A 6 24.32 20.12 -0.64
N PRO A 7 24.30 19.49 0.55
CA PRO A 7 25.50 18.90 1.13
C PRO A 7 25.78 17.59 0.38
N SER A 8 26.52 17.70 -0.71
CA SER A 8 27.34 16.62 -1.31
C SER A 8 26.80 15.20 -1.09
N PHE A 9 25.75 14.84 -1.84
CA PHE A 9 25.46 13.43 -2.10
C PHE A 9 26.55 12.90 -3.04
N ASP A 10 27.70 12.52 -2.47
CA ASP A 10 28.82 12.00 -3.25
C ASP A 10 28.37 10.76 -4.02
N ARG A 11 28.43 10.81 -5.35
CA ARG A 11 28.02 9.73 -6.25
C ARG A 11 28.69 8.38 -5.94
N GLU A 12 29.86 8.39 -5.30
CA GLU A 12 30.55 7.19 -4.79
C GLU A 12 29.78 6.49 -3.64
N THR A 13 29.04 7.23 -2.82
CA THR A 13 28.23 6.63 -1.73
C THR A 13 26.95 5.96 -2.23
N ALA A 14 26.50 6.29 -3.45
CA ALA A 14 25.28 5.75 -4.02
C ALA A 14 25.38 4.25 -4.39
N SER A 15 26.59 3.74 -4.66
CA SER A 15 26.80 2.29 -4.91
C SER A 15 26.71 1.44 -3.64
N ASP A 16 26.91 2.07 -2.47
CA ASP A 16 26.95 1.37 -1.17
C ASP A 16 25.60 1.44 -0.43
N LEU A 17 24.60 2.08 -1.02
CA LEU A 17 23.26 2.18 -0.44
C LEU A 17 22.53 0.85 -0.54
N SER A 18 22.25 0.25 0.60
CA SER A 18 21.47 -0.99 0.67
C SER A 18 19.98 -0.71 0.79
N SER A 19 19.59 0.40 1.43
CA SER A 19 18.17 0.71 1.68
C SER A 19 17.89 2.19 1.86
N VAL A 20 16.69 2.61 1.46
CA VAL A 20 16.15 3.96 1.66
C VAL A 20 14.78 3.86 2.33
N ILE A 21 14.60 4.58 3.43
CA ILE A 21 13.30 4.76 4.08
C ILE A 21 12.97 6.24 4.03
N TYR A 22 11.82 6.62 3.47
CA TYR A 22 11.41 8.02 3.40
C TYR A 22 9.95 8.22 3.83
N LEU A 23 9.67 9.41 4.34
CA LEU A 23 8.36 9.92 4.67
C LEU A 23 8.13 11.19 3.85
N SER A 24 7.05 11.24 3.09
CA SER A 24 6.70 12.38 2.23
C SER A 24 5.34 12.93 2.61
N ASP A 25 5.05 14.17 2.25
CA ASP A 25 3.69 14.70 2.15
C ASP A 25 2.89 14.01 1.02
N SER A 26 1.74 14.57 0.64
CA SER A 26 0.88 14.05 -0.43
C SER A 26 1.41 14.21 -1.85
N ALA A 27 2.66 14.66 -2.05
CA ALA A 27 3.27 14.78 -3.38
C ALA A 27 4.62 14.03 -3.46
N PRO A 28 4.65 12.70 -3.23
CA PRO A 28 5.88 11.92 -3.24
C PRO A 28 6.49 11.71 -4.63
N GLU A 29 5.78 12.00 -5.73
CA GLU A 29 6.07 11.47 -7.07
C GLU A 29 7.45 11.89 -7.57
N GLY A 30 7.80 13.17 -7.39
CA GLY A 30 9.11 13.70 -7.76
C GLY A 30 10.25 13.04 -6.99
N LEU A 31 10.04 12.76 -5.70
CA LEU A 31 11.01 12.07 -4.86
C LEU A 31 11.13 10.60 -5.24
N THR A 32 10.02 9.87 -5.35
CA THR A 32 9.99 8.45 -5.73
C THR A 32 10.64 8.23 -7.08
N LYS A 33 10.37 9.10 -8.06
CA LYS A 33 11.03 9.05 -9.38
C LYS A 33 12.53 9.26 -9.27
N SER A 34 12.98 10.19 -8.43
CA SER A 34 14.42 10.44 -8.23
C SER A 34 15.09 9.25 -7.55
N LEU A 35 14.44 8.65 -6.54
CA LEU A 35 14.95 7.48 -5.83
C LEU A 35 14.96 6.21 -6.69
N SER A 36 14.10 6.10 -7.71
CA SER A 36 14.13 4.95 -8.64
C SER A 36 15.47 4.78 -9.39
N ALA A 37 16.30 5.83 -9.45
CA ALA A 37 17.66 5.74 -9.97
C ALA A 37 18.58 4.85 -9.10
N LEU A 38 18.23 4.61 -7.83
CA LEU A 38 18.94 3.75 -6.89
C LEU A 38 18.50 2.28 -7.05
N THR A 39 18.87 1.68 -8.19
CA THR A 39 18.40 0.34 -8.59
C THR A 39 18.88 -0.80 -7.69
N GLY A 40 19.92 -0.58 -6.89
CA GLY A 40 20.49 -1.57 -5.96
C GLY A 40 19.96 -1.49 -4.53
N ALA A 41 19.23 -0.42 -4.19
CA ALA A 41 18.74 -0.18 -2.84
C ALA A 41 17.27 -0.60 -2.72
N SER A 42 16.93 -1.29 -1.61
CA SER A 42 15.53 -1.51 -1.26
C SER A 42 14.89 -0.22 -0.73
N GLN A 43 13.71 0.14 -1.23
CA GLN A 43 13.09 1.44 -0.93
C GLN A 43 11.74 1.25 -0.23
N VAL A 44 11.50 1.99 0.84
CA VAL A 44 10.22 2.07 1.55
C VAL A 44 9.83 3.53 1.70
N GLY A 45 8.65 3.86 1.20
CA GLY A 45 8.05 5.19 1.35
C GLY A 45 6.81 5.17 2.22
N PHE A 46 6.64 6.19 3.04
CA PHE A 46 5.39 6.48 3.76
C PHE A 46 4.86 7.83 3.32
N ILE A 47 3.57 7.90 3.00
CA ILE A 47 2.87 9.17 2.78
C ILE A 47 2.28 9.58 4.13
N ALA A 48 2.62 10.79 4.59
CA ALA A 48 2.17 11.32 5.86
C ALA A 48 0.64 11.47 5.87
N SER A 49 0.01 11.16 7.00
CA SER A 49 -1.43 11.35 7.17
C SER A 49 -1.78 12.83 7.26
N SER A 50 -2.97 13.19 6.76
CA SER A 50 -3.42 14.57 6.81
C SER A 50 -3.73 15.01 8.24
N THR A 51 -3.34 16.24 8.61
CA THR A 51 -3.49 16.77 9.99
C THR A 51 -4.35 18.05 10.12
N PRO A 52 -5.38 18.32 9.28
CA PRO A 52 -6.05 19.62 9.26
C PRO A 52 -6.82 19.89 10.55
N PHE A 53 -7.42 18.86 11.15
CA PHE A 53 -8.20 19.01 12.37
C PHE A 53 -7.35 19.03 13.64
N THR A 54 -6.20 18.37 13.63
CA THR A 54 -5.30 18.31 14.80
C THR A 54 -4.35 19.49 14.88
N THR A 55 -3.92 20.02 13.74
CA THR A 55 -2.86 21.05 13.67
C THR A 55 -3.23 22.27 12.83
N GLY A 56 -4.37 22.26 12.15
CA GLY A 56 -4.75 23.31 11.18
C GLY A 56 -3.98 23.24 9.86
N ARG A 57 -3.18 22.19 9.62
CA ARG A 57 -2.29 22.07 8.45
C ARG A 57 -2.59 20.81 7.64
N PRO A 58 -2.48 20.85 6.30
CA PRO A 58 -2.70 19.68 5.44
C PRO A 58 -1.86 18.49 5.88
N PHE A 59 -0.57 18.72 6.13
CA PHE A 59 0.39 17.77 6.72
C PHE A 59 1.25 18.50 7.74
N THR A 60 1.85 17.75 8.66
CA THR A 60 2.72 18.32 9.69
C THR A 60 3.97 17.47 9.89
N LEU A 61 5.12 18.07 9.59
CA LEU A 61 6.43 17.56 9.97
C LEU A 61 7.01 18.49 11.05
N PHE A 62 7.33 17.92 12.20
CA PHE A 62 8.07 18.60 13.25
C PHE A 62 9.56 18.33 13.10
N HIS A 63 10.36 19.37 12.97
CA HIS A 63 11.82 19.24 12.96
C HIS A 63 12.44 20.35 13.82
N ASN A 64 13.01 19.93 14.95
CA ASN A 64 13.47 20.81 16.02
C ASN A 64 12.37 21.78 16.47
N THR A 65 12.59 23.08 16.31
CA THR A 65 11.65 24.14 16.67
C THR A 65 10.75 24.56 15.51
N ASN A 66 10.87 23.92 14.34
CA ASN A 66 10.19 24.32 13.12
C ASN A 66 9.10 23.32 12.74
N ILE A 67 8.01 23.84 12.16
CA ILE A 67 6.88 23.07 11.66
C ILE A 67 6.78 23.28 10.16
N TYR A 68 6.79 22.18 9.41
CA TYR A 68 6.67 22.17 7.96
C TYR A 68 5.34 21.54 7.55
N SER A 69 4.75 22.07 6.48
CA SER A 69 3.47 21.59 5.93
C SER A 69 3.59 20.86 4.60
N SER A 70 4.82 20.72 4.11
CA SER A 70 5.17 20.05 2.86
C SER A 70 6.62 19.59 2.90
N GLY A 71 6.97 18.66 2.02
CA GLY A 71 8.31 18.10 1.87
C GLY A 71 8.42 16.65 2.33
N ALA A 72 9.66 16.17 2.38
CA ALA A 72 9.96 14.80 2.74
C ALA A 72 11.22 14.71 3.62
N VAL A 73 11.28 13.66 4.42
CA VAL A 73 12.45 13.28 5.21
C VAL A 73 12.76 11.82 4.98
N GLY A 74 14.04 11.45 4.99
CA GLY A 74 14.42 10.06 4.77
C GLY A 74 15.74 9.71 5.42
N VAL A 75 15.94 8.42 5.61
CA VAL A 75 17.17 7.82 6.10
C VAL A 75 17.66 6.85 5.04
N CYS A 76 18.93 7.00 4.67
CA CYS A 76 19.63 6.08 3.80
C CYS A 76 20.55 5.20 4.64
N ILE A 77 20.53 3.89 4.38
CA ILE A 77 21.38 2.92 5.04
C ILE A 77 22.42 2.47 4.01
N ALA A 78 23.68 2.80 4.27
CA ALA A 78 24.81 2.27 3.52
C ALA A 78 25.24 0.94 4.16
N SER A 79 25.28 -0.11 3.35
CA SER A 79 25.71 -1.44 3.79
C SER A 79 26.20 -2.25 2.58
N PRO A 80 27.30 -3.00 2.73
CA PRO A 80 27.79 -3.88 1.66
C PRO A 80 26.86 -5.08 1.44
N VAL A 81 25.94 -5.35 2.36
CA VAL A 81 24.91 -6.39 2.24
C VAL A 81 23.61 -5.74 1.78
N THR A 82 23.06 -6.24 0.67
CA THR A 82 21.75 -5.83 0.16
C THR A 82 20.67 -6.18 1.19
N GLY A 83 19.98 -5.16 1.68
CA GLY A 83 18.82 -5.36 2.56
C GLY A 83 17.62 -5.83 1.74
N HIS A 84 16.88 -6.81 2.24
CA HIS A 84 15.60 -7.21 1.66
C HIS A 84 14.47 -6.54 2.45
N VAL A 85 13.66 -5.74 1.76
CA VAL A 85 12.42 -5.20 2.31
C VAL A 85 11.29 -6.17 1.99
N ARG A 86 10.52 -6.51 3.02
CA ARG A 86 9.30 -7.30 2.89
C ARG A 86 8.13 -6.57 3.51
N VAL A 87 7.14 -6.24 2.69
CA VAL A 87 5.86 -5.71 3.14
C VAL A 87 4.89 -6.89 3.28
N ASN A 88 4.21 -6.98 4.43
CA ASN A 88 3.19 -7.99 4.67
C ASN A 88 1.88 -7.31 5.04
N PHE A 89 0.75 -7.89 4.62
CA PHE A 89 -0.59 -7.38 4.89
C PHE A 89 -1.41 -8.38 5.73
N PRO A 90 -1.02 -8.63 7.00
CA PRO A 90 -1.60 -9.72 7.80
C PRO A 90 -3.07 -9.52 8.17
N ARG A 91 -3.58 -8.28 8.06
CA ARG A 91 -4.98 -7.93 8.37
C ARG A 91 -5.85 -7.81 7.13
N LEU A 92 -5.41 -8.30 5.97
CA LEU A 92 -6.25 -8.34 4.78
C LEU A 92 -6.62 -9.78 4.46
N GLN A 93 -7.92 -10.08 4.45
CA GLN A 93 -8.45 -11.39 4.08
C GLN A 93 -8.96 -11.35 2.63
N SER A 94 -8.65 -12.39 1.85
CA SER A 94 -9.20 -12.56 0.50
C SER A 94 -10.69 -12.91 0.56
N ILE A 95 -11.52 -12.17 -0.16
CA ILE A 95 -12.96 -12.46 -0.35
C ILE A 95 -13.26 -13.01 -1.74
N THR A 96 -12.30 -12.95 -2.66
CA THR A 96 -12.36 -13.60 -3.97
C THR A 96 -11.28 -14.66 -4.12
N GLU A 97 -11.51 -15.59 -5.05
CA GLU A 97 -10.44 -16.36 -5.68
C GLU A 97 -9.47 -15.45 -6.46
N SER A 98 -8.37 -16.04 -6.95
CA SER A 98 -7.44 -15.32 -7.83
C SER A 98 -8.12 -14.95 -9.14
N LEU A 99 -8.15 -13.66 -9.45
CA LEU A 99 -8.66 -13.09 -10.69
C LEU A 99 -7.50 -12.56 -11.54
N THR A 100 -7.69 -12.48 -12.85
CA THR A 100 -6.72 -11.90 -13.79
C THR A 100 -7.22 -10.55 -14.27
N VAL A 101 -6.37 -9.53 -14.26
CA VAL A 101 -6.70 -8.25 -14.90
C VAL A 101 -6.73 -8.45 -16.41
N SER A 102 -7.90 -8.28 -17.01
CA SER A 102 -8.06 -8.41 -18.47
C SER A 102 -7.90 -7.06 -19.17
N SER A 103 -8.34 -5.97 -18.54
CA SER A 103 -8.21 -4.62 -19.10
C SER A 103 -8.19 -3.56 -17.99
N SER A 104 -7.32 -2.56 -18.15
CA SER A 104 -7.16 -1.42 -17.25
C SER A 104 -6.71 -0.18 -18.04
N GLU A 105 -7.07 1.01 -17.55
CA GLU A 105 -6.63 2.30 -18.08
C GLU A 105 -6.51 3.32 -16.93
N GLY A 106 -5.34 3.93 -16.77
CA GLY A 106 -5.03 4.76 -15.60
C GLY A 106 -5.32 4.01 -14.31
N ASN A 107 -6.03 4.64 -13.38
CA ASN A 107 -6.45 4.03 -12.12
C ASN A 107 -7.74 3.19 -12.21
N LEU A 108 -8.30 2.99 -13.41
CA LEU A 108 -9.52 2.22 -13.61
C LEU A 108 -9.21 0.79 -14.05
N VAL A 109 -9.84 -0.18 -13.39
CA VAL A 109 -9.90 -1.57 -13.85
C VAL A 109 -11.24 -1.77 -14.55
N HIS A 110 -11.20 -2.10 -15.84
CA HIS A 110 -12.38 -2.28 -16.68
C HIS A 110 -12.86 -3.74 -16.74
N ALA A 111 -11.94 -4.70 -16.61
CA ALA A 111 -12.27 -6.11 -16.68
C ALA A 111 -11.35 -6.97 -15.79
N LEU A 112 -11.97 -7.88 -15.04
CA LEU A 112 -11.30 -8.96 -14.31
C LEU A 112 -11.87 -10.29 -14.83
N ASP A 113 -11.01 -11.20 -15.30
CA ASP A 113 -11.39 -12.45 -15.99
C ASP A 113 -12.49 -12.21 -17.05
N GLU A 114 -12.25 -11.23 -17.92
CA GLU A 114 -13.14 -10.80 -19.00
C GLU A 114 -14.54 -10.36 -18.53
N SER A 115 -14.70 -10.13 -17.23
CA SER A 115 -15.97 -9.84 -16.57
C SER A 115 -15.96 -8.48 -15.88
N ASN A 116 -17.17 -7.95 -15.64
CA ASN A 116 -17.38 -6.67 -14.97
C ASN A 116 -16.88 -6.71 -13.49
N PRO A 117 -15.80 -5.99 -13.13
CA PRO A 117 -15.22 -6.01 -11.80
C PRO A 117 -16.17 -5.54 -10.69
N SER A 118 -17.00 -4.54 -10.93
CA SER A 118 -17.94 -4.05 -9.92
C SER A 118 -18.99 -5.10 -9.58
N ARG A 119 -19.50 -5.83 -10.58
CA ARG A 119 -20.42 -6.96 -10.35
C ARG A 119 -19.72 -8.14 -9.67
N LEU A 120 -18.46 -8.43 -10.03
CA LEU A 120 -17.66 -9.44 -9.37
C LEU A 120 -17.47 -9.13 -7.89
N LEU A 121 -17.16 -7.89 -7.55
CA LEU A 121 -17.02 -7.42 -6.16
C LEU A 121 -18.33 -7.62 -5.38
N LEU A 122 -19.47 -7.16 -5.92
CA LEU A 122 -20.77 -7.32 -5.26
C LEU A 122 -21.12 -8.79 -5.03
N ASN A 123 -20.92 -9.64 -6.06
CA ASN A 123 -21.16 -11.07 -5.94
C ASN A 123 -20.21 -11.73 -4.92
N ALA A 124 -18.97 -11.25 -4.81
CA ALA A 124 -18.01 -11.75 -3.84
C ALA A 124 -18.43 -11.41 -2.41
N ILE A 125 -18.90 -10.18 -2.16
CA ILE A 125 -19.44 -9.75 -0.86
C ILE A 125 -20.63 -10.63 -0.45
N GLU A 126 -21.59 -10.85 -1.36
CA GLU A 126 -22.77 -11.68 -1.10
C GLU A 126 -22.40 -13.14 -0.80
N LYS A 127 -21.50 -13.72 -1.59
CA LYS A 127 -20.99 -15.09 -1.36
C LYS A 127 -20.22 -15.20 -0.06
N PHE A 128 -19.38 -14.22 0.25
CA PHE A 128 -18.57 -14.21 1.47
C PHE A 128 -19.46 -14.12 2.72
N ASN A 129 -20.47 -13.24 2.71
CA ASN A 129 -21.46 -13.13 3.78
C ASN A 129 -22.26 -14.43 3.97
N SER A 130 -22.58 -15.13 2.88
CA SER A 130 -23.31 -16.40 2.95
C SER A 130 -22.47 -17.56 3.51
N ALA A 131 -21.13 -17.48 3.38
CA ALA A 131 -20.20 -18.51 3.83
C ALA A 131 -19.63 -18.27 5.25
N ARG A 132 -19.83 -17.07 5.83
CA ARG A 132 -19.36 -16.77 7.20
C ARG A 132 -20.19 -17.47 8.26
N ALA A 133 -19.52 -17.82 9.36
CA ALA A 133 -20.17 -18.37 10.55
C ALA A 133 -21.11 -17.34 11.21
N GLU A 134 -22.19 -17.84 11.82
CA GLU A 134 -23.13 -17.03 12.61
C GLU A 134 -22.37 -16.25 13.71
N GLY A 135 -22.68 -14.95 13.85
CA GLY A 135 -22.06 -14.06 14.84
C GLY A 135 -20.97 -13.12 14.29
N CYS A 136 -20.63 -13.23 13.01
CA CYS A 136 -19.81 -12.23 12.32
C CYS A 136 -20.65 -11.09 11.75
N LEU A 137 -20.14 -9.85 11.79
CA LEU A 137 -20.76 -8.73 11.08
C LEU A 137 -20.70 -8.98 9.56
N PRO A 138 -21.81 -8.79 8.83
CA PRO A 138 -21.81 -8.87 7.38
C PRO A 138 -21.02 -7.71 6.78
N LEU A 139 -20.35 -7.96 5.65
CA LEU A 139 -19.74 -6.91 4.85
C LEU A 139 -20.82 -6.14 4.09
N ASP A 140 -20.71 -4.81 4.08
CA ASP A 140 -21.53 -3.91 3.29
C ASP A 140 -20.77 -3.41 2.06
N LYS A 141 -21.50 -2.98 1.03
CA LYS A 141 -20.97 -2.35 -0.18
C LYS A 141 -20.25 -1.02 0.12
N GLY A 142 -20.53 -0.42 1.27
CA GLY A 142 -19.88 0.79 1.75
C GLY A 142 -18.61 0.58 2.56
N ASP A 143 -18.22 -0.68 2.81
CA ASP A 143 -16.97 -0.99 3.52
C ASP A 143 -15.74 -0.75 2.62
N ASP A 144 -14.57 -0.62 3.25
CA ASP A 144 -13.31 -0.45 2.53
C ASP A 144 -12.86 -1.78 1.93
N PHE A 145 -12.69 -1.82 0.61
CA PHE A 145 -12.16 -2.97 -0.11
C PHE A 145 -10.82 -2.67 -0.76
N TYR A 146 -9.99 -3.69 -0.89
CA TYR A 146 -8.64 -3.57 -1.40
C TYR A 146 -8.37 -4.57 -2.51
N LEU A 147 -7.67 -4.16 -3.56
CA LEU A 147 -7.19 -5.03 -4.62
C LEU A 147 -5.72 -5.38 -4.35
N GLY A 148 -5.46 -6.63 -3.95
CA GLY A 148 -4.10 -7.12 -3.68
C GLY A 148 -3.50 -7.85 -4.87
N VAL A 149 -2.31 -7.43 -5.31
CA VAL A 149 -1.54 -8.04 -6.40
C VAL A 149 -0.71 -9.21 -5.89
N SER A 150 -0.86 -10.37 -6.53
CA SER A 150 -0.25 -11.62 -6.09
C SER A 150 1.22 -11.76 -6.56
N CYS A 151 2.07 -12.39 -5.73
CA CYS A 151 3.47 -12.69 -6.04
C CYS A 151 3.59 -13.88 -7.03
N GLY A 152 3.36 -13.63 -8.32
CA GLY A 152 3.67 -14.58 -9.41
C GLY A 152 2.91 -15.92 -9.42
N PRO A 153 3.19 -16.81 -10.39
CA PRO A 153 2.45 -18.06 -10.60
C PRO A 153 2.68 -19.16 -9.58
N THR A 154 3.82 -19.12 -8.90
CA THR A 154 4.45 -20.28 -8.23
C THR A 154 4.39 -20.20 -6.70
N SER A 155 3.84 -19.12 -6.14
CA SER A 155 3.75 -18.96 -4.70
C SER A 155 2.54 -19.73 -4.15
N SER A 156 2.79 -20.85 -3.48
CA SER A 156 1.78 -21.65 -2.76
C SER A 156 1.17 -20.93 -1.54
N LYS A 157 1.70 -19.75 -1.19
CA LYS A 157 1.19 -18.88 -0.12
C LYS A 157 0.53 -17.66 -0.75
N ASP A 158 -0.51 -17.15 -0.09
CA ASP A 158 -1.25 -15.92 -0.42
C ASP A 158 -0.34 -14.68 -0.25
N CYS A 159 0.72 -14.61 -1.06
CA CYS A 159 1.73 -13.57 -1.05
C CYS A 159 1.23 -12.40 -1.89
N ILE A 160 1.16 -11.24 -1.24
CA ILE A 160 0.75 -9.98 -1.85
C ILE A 160 1.96 -9.05 -1.76
N HIS A 161 2.34 -8.45 -2.88
CA HIS A 161 3.43 -7.47 -2.89
C HIS A 161 2.95 -6.04 -3.07
N GLN A 162 1.72 -5.83 -3.54
CA GLN A 162 1.12 -4.53 -3.71
C GLN A 162 -0.38 -4.58 -3.40
N VAL A 163 -0.91 -3.50 -2.81
CA VAL A 163 -2.33 -3.37 -2.48
C VAL A 163 -2.80 -2.00 -2.95
N TYR A 164 -3.97 -1.97 -3.58
CA TYR A 164 -4.66 -0.76 -3.99
C TYR A 164 -5.97 -0.66 -3.22
N HIS A 165 -6.31 0.51 -2.70
CA HIS A 165 -7.62 0.75 -2.11
C HIS A 165 -8.65 0.98 -3.23
N ILE A 166 -9.82 0.37 -3.13
CA ILE A 166 -10.91 0.52 -4.10
C ILE A 166 -11.76 1.71 -3.66
N ILE A 167 -11.61 2.85 -4.35
CA ILE A 167 -12.27 4.11 -3.96
C ILE A 167 -13.67 4.26 -4.52
N SER A 168 -14.00 3.55 -5.62
CA SER A 168 -15.35 3.53 -6.17
C SER A 168 -15.56 2.37 -7.14
N GLY A 169 -16.81 2.06 -7.42
CA GLY A 169 -17.22 1.16 -8.48
C GLY A 169 -18.70 1.36 -8.81
N ASP A 170 -19.03 1.35 -10.10
CA ASP A 170 -20.42 1.42 -10.57
C ASP A 170 -20.74 0.18 -11.40
N PRO A 171 -21.62 -0.73 -10.93
CA PRO A 171 -22.04 -1.90 -11.68
C PRO A 171 -22.57 -1.61 -13.09
N SER A 172 -23.14 -0.42 -13.31
CA SER A 172 -23.71 0.03 -14.57
C SER A 172 -22.62 0.43 -15.57
N ARG A 173 -21.54 1.06 -15.10
CA ARG A 173 -20.37 1.43 -15.91
C ARG A 173 -19.36 0.28 -16.03
N GLY A 174 -19.38 -0.63 -15.06
CA GLY A 174 -18.64 -1.88 -15.03
C GLY A 174 -17.15 -1.73 -14.75
N SER A 175 -16.72 -0.64 -14.12
CA SER A 175 -15.33 -0.41 -13.74
C SER A 175 -15.21 -0.16 -12.24
N ILE A 176 -14.08 -0.55 -11.67
CA ILE A 176 -13.67 -0.14 -10.33
C ILE A 176 -12.51 0.86 -10.44
N ALA A 177 -12.51 1.88 -9.60
CA ALA A 177 -11.43 2.85 -9.51
C ALA A 177 -10.55 2.53 -8.30
N LEU A 178 -9.25 2.61 -8.51
CA LEU A 178 -8.24 2.38 -7.49
C LEU A 178 -7.66 3.71 -7.00
N GLU A 179 -7.27 3.73 -5.73
CA GLU A 179 -6.43 4.79 -5.19
C GLU A 179 -5.02 4.70 -5.79
N GLY A 180 -4.57 5.79 -6.40
CA GLY A 180 -3.32 5.86 -7.15
C GLY A 180 -3.52 6.39 -8.57
N GLU A 181 -2.43 6.56 -9.31
CA GLU A 181 -2.44 7.03 -10.70
C GLU A 181 -2.66 5.88 -11.69
N ASP A 182 -2.11 4.70 -11.38
CA ASP A 182 -2.13 3.53 -12.23
C ASP A 182 -2.78 2.34 -11.52
N SER A 183 -3.36 1.45 -12.32
CA SER A 183 -3.89 0.17 -11.90
C SER A 183 -2.98 -0.97 -12.38
N PRO A 184 -3.11 -2.19 -11.82
CA PRO A 184 -2.28 -3.30 -12.26
C PRO A 184 -2.43 -3.57 -13.77
N ALA A 185 -1.32 -3.88 -14.43
CA ALA A 185 -1.31 -4.13 -15.87
C ALA A 185 -2.13 -5.37 -16.25
N PRO A 186 -2.67 -5.44 -17.49
CA PRO A 186 -3.33 -6.64 -17.99
C PRO A 186 -2.43 -7.89 -17.89
N GLY A 187 -3.03 -9.04 -17.57
CA GLY A 187 -2.34 -10.30 -17.27
C GLY A 187 -1.92 -10.46 -15.81
N THR A 188 -2.03 -9.41 -14.99
CA THR A 188 -1.66 -9.46 -13.58
C THR A 188 -2.70 -10.22 -12.75
N ARG A 189 -2.24 -11.07 -11.82
CA ARG A 189 -3.13 -11.77 -10.87
C ARG A 189 -3.41 -10.94 -9.63
N VAL A 190 -4.69 -10.83 -9.29
CA VAL A 190 -5.19 -10.01 -8.19
C VAL A 190 -6.23 -10.75 -7.37
N LYS A 191 -6.45 -10.31 -6.13
CA LYS A 191 -7.57 -10.75 -5.29
C LYS A 191 -8.17 -9.55 -4.58
N VAL A 192 -9.49 -9.52 -4.48
CA VAL A 192 -10.19 -8.55 -3.65
C VAL A 192 -10.06 -8.99 -2.19
N ARG A 193 -9.78 -8.01 -1.33
CA ARG A 193 -9.57 -8.20 0.09
C ARG A 193 -10.36 -7.22 0.93
N ASP A 194 -10.74 -7.71 2.09
CA ASP A 194 -11.41 -6.98 3.17
C ASP A 194 -10.44 -6.84 4.35
N PRO A 195 -10.38 -5.69 5.04
CA PRO A 195 -9.77 -5.57 6.35
C PRO A 195 -10.40 -6.57 7.31
N PHE A 196 -9.63 -7.56 7.74
CA PHE A 196 -10.07 -8.55 8.70
C PHE A 196 -10.48 -7.88 10.02
N GLN A 197 -11.77 -7.63 10.19
CA GLN A 197 -12.37 -7.23 11.45
C GLN A 197 -12.72 -8.47 12.25
N SER A 198 -11.72 -9.10 12.88
CA SER A 198 -11.97 -9.74 14.16
C SER A 198 -11.92 -8.64 15.22
N TYR A 199 -13.07 -8.17 15.68
CA TYR A 199 -13.11 -7.55 17.00
C TYR A 199 -13.12 -8.70 18.02
N PRO A 200 -12.01 -9.05 18.69
CA PRO A 200 -12.19 -9.56 20.03
C PRO A 200 -12.89 -8.45 20.81
N SER A 201 -13.94 -8.79 21.58
CA SER A 201 -14.48 -7.87 22.58
C SER A 201 -13.31 -7.16 23.27
N PRO A 202 -13.25 -5.82 23.27
CA PRO A 202 -12.09 -5.11 23.76
C PRO A 202 -11.93 -5.45 25.24
N ASN A 203 -10.97 -6.31 25.56
CA ASN A 203 -10.50 -6.42 26.93
C ASN A 203 -9.66 -5.15 27.16
N PRO A 204 -10.11 -4.23 28.05
CA PRO A 204 -9.48 -2.92 28.27
C PRO A 204 -8.03 -3.01 28.77
N ASN A 205 -7.53 -4.21 29.09
CA ASN A 205 -6.18 -4.45 29.57
C ASN A 205 -5.20 -4.96 28.50
N THR A 206 -5.58 -5.00 27.21
CA THR A 206 -4.69 -5.49 26.15
C THR A 206 -3.92 -4.32 25.52
N PRO A 207 -2.60 -4.19 25.73
CA PRO A 207 -1.82 -3.15 25.08
C PRO A 207 -1.85 -3.34 23.56
N ILE A 208 -2.23 -2.29 22.84
CA ILE A 208 -2.24 -2.25 21.37
C ILE A 208 -0.78 -2.15 20.92
N SER A 209 -0.18 -3.25 20.49
CA SER A 209 1.14 -3.22 19.88
C SER A 209 1.06 -2.61 18.48
N PRO A 210 1.72 -1.47 18.20
CA PRO A 210 1.84 -0.97 16.84
C PRO A 210 2.64 -1.99 16.01
N SER A 211 2.06 -2.44 14.91
CA SER A 211 2.76 -3.33 13.96
C SER A 211 3.68 -2.47 13.10
N ILE A 212 4.94 -2.35 13.49
CA ILE A 212 5.99 -1.76 12.65
C ILE A 212 6.42 -2.82 11.64
N ALA A 213 6.61 -2.44 10.38
CA ALA A 213 7.24 -3.29 9.39
C ALA A 213 8.69 -3.58 9.83
N THR A 214 8.97 -4.83 10.22
CA THR A 214 10.30 -5.23 10.70
C THR A 214 11.23 -5.46 9.52
N LEU A 215 12.29 -4.66 9.41
CA LEU A 215 13.42 -4.95 8.53
C LEU A 215 14.23 -6.11 9.14
N HIS A 216 14.18 -7.29 8.53
CA HIS A 216 14.99 -8.43 8.97
C HIS A 216 16.38 -8.37 8.35
N ARG A 217 17.41 -8.37 9.19
CA ARG A 217 18.79 -8.63 8.79
C ARG A 217 18.96 -10.14 8.67
N SER A 218 19.30 -10.65 7.48
CA SER A 218 19.73 -12.05 7.35
C SER A 218 21.13 -12.15 7.94
N THR A 219 21.29 -13.01 8.95
CA THR A 219 22.60 -13.53 9.36
C THR A 219 22.72 -14.89 8.72
N ASP A 220 23.53 -14.99 7.67
CA ASP A 220 24.12 -16.27 7.28
C ASP A 220 25.28 -16.60 8.24
#